data_AF-A0A1V6QK32-F1
#
_entry.id   AF-A0A1V6QK32-F1
#
_cell.length_a   1.000
_cell.length_b   1.000
_cell.length_c   1.000
_cell.angle_alpha   90.00
_cell.angle_beta   90.00
_cell.angle_gamma   90.00
#
_symmetry.space_group_name_H-M   'P 1'
#
loop_
_entity.id
_entity.type
_entity.pdbx_description
1 polymer ?
#
loop_
_entity_poly.entity_id
_entity_poly.type
_entity_poly.pdbx_seq_one_letter_code
_entity_poly.pdbx_strand_id
1 'polypeptide(L)'
;MVTKPSVIRNLPATAKTHIVPATHGCIFEVTKGERFRIVDIHSLHIVDFMAWVNEPGLKEHVRMSYTWFRLQGPDIGEHLRANHDTPALTITADTCKVHDMTFMPCFPEIYAGYGLEGH
;
A
#
# COMPACT_ATOMS: atom_id res chain seq x y z
N MET A 1 23.14 1.94 -17.14
CA MET A 1 21.76 1.60 -17.54
C MET A 1 21.23 0.58 -16.56
N VAL A 2 20.32 0.97 -15.65
CA VAL A 2 19.63 0.00 -14.79
C VAL A 2 18.60 -0.71 -15.68
N THR A 3 18.79 -2.00 -15.90
CA THR A 3 17.84 -2.83 -16.62
C THR A 3 16.52 -2.84 -15.85
N LYS A 4 15.41 -2.52 -16.53
CA LYS A 4 14.09 -2.56 -15.91
C LYS A 4 13.84 -3.97 -15.33
N PRO A 5 13.45 -4.08 -14.04
CA PRO A 5 13.09 -5.36 -13.43
C PRO A 5 12.11 -6.15 -14.31
N SER A 6 12.33 -7.47 -14.42
CA SER A 6 11.54 -8.37 -15.28
C SER A 6 10.04 -8.36 -14.96
N VAL A 7 9.67 -8.01 -13.74
CA VAL A 7 8.28 -7.83 -13.26
C VAL A 7 7.51 -6.69 -13.95
N ILE A 8 8.18 -5.78 -14.67
CA ILE A 8 7.55 -4.68 -15.42
C ILE A 8 7.00 -5.15 -16.79
N ARG A 9 7.29 -6.39 -17.22
CA ARG A 9 7.10 -6.85 -18.61
C ARG A 9 5.64 -7.06 -19.07
N ASN A 10 4.64 -6.88 -18.21
CA ASN A 10 3.21 -7.09 -18.55
C ASN A 10 2.29 -5.94 -18.11
N LEU A 11 2.80 -4.70 -18.06
CA LEU A 11 1.96 -3.53 -17.81
C LEU A 11 1.33 -3.02 -19.11
N PRO A 12 0.08 -2.53 -19.09
CA PRO A 12 -0.50 -1.81 -20.22
C PRO A 12 0.42 -0.67 -20.66
N ALA A 13 0.45 -0.36 -21.96
CA ALA A 13 1.26 0.74 -22.49
C ALA A 13 0.94 2.10 -21.84
N THR A 14 -0.27 2.25 -21.28
CA THR A 14 -0.73 3.44 -20.57
C THR A 14 -0.32 3.50 -19.10
N ALA A 15 0.29 2.44 -18.56
CA ALA A 15 0.64 2.39 -17.14
C ALA A 15 1.76 3.37 -16.80
N LYS A 16 1.48 4.26 -15.84
CA LYS A 16 2.51 5.08 -15.20
C LYS A 16 3.24 4.22 -14.16
N THR A 17 4.57 4.29 -14.14
CA THR A 17 5.41 3.51 -13.22
C THR A 17 6.23 4.44 -12.34
N HIS A 18 6.26 4.16 -11.04
CA HIS A 18 7.07 4.86 -10.06
C HIS A 18 7.98 3.85 -9.36
N ILE A 19 9.28 4.14 -9.31
CA ILE A 19 10.23 3.39 -8.47
C ILE A 19 10.37 4.17 -7.18
N VAL A 20 9.96 3.56 -6.07
CA VAL A 20 10.12 4.14 -4.74
C VAL A 20 11.50 3.74 -4.22
N PRO A 21 12.41 4.69 -3.95
CA PRO A 21 13.70 4.37 -3.35
C PRO A 21 13.50 3.68 -2.00
N ALA A 22 14.44 2.82 -1.62
CA ALA A 22 14.46 2.26 -0.26
C ALA A 22 14.41 3.40 0.77
N THR A 23 13.71 3.17 1.89
CA THR A 23 13.52 4.12 3.00
C THR A 23 12.79 5.42 2.63
N HIS A 24 12.03 5.45 1.52
CA HIS A 24 11.27 6.62 1.09
C HIS A 24 9.80 6.26 0.85
N GLY A 25 8.93 7.26 0.96
CA GLY A 25 7.52 7.17 0.59
C GLY A 25 7.26 7.69 -0.83
N CYS A 26 6.11 7.32 -1.39
CA CYS A 26 5.61 7.86 -2.65
C CYS A 26 4.09 8.10 -2.53
N ILE A 27 3.63 9.18 -3.16
CA ILE A 27 2.20 9.50 -3.28
C ILE A 27 1.88 9.55 -4.77
N PHE A 28 0.76 8.93 -5.15
CA PHE A 28 0.21 9.02 -6.49
C PHE A 28 -1.32 8.99 -6.40
N GLU A 29 -1.97 9.59 -7.39
CA GLU A 29 -3.43 9.65 -7.47
C GLU A 29 -3.97 8.49 -8.29
N VAL A 30 -5.16 8.01 -7.90
CA VAL A 30 -5.91 6.97 -8.61
C VAL A 30 -7.35 7.42 -8.70
N THR A 31 -7.89 7.45 -9.92
CA THR A 31 -9.29 7.78 -10.16
C THR A 31 -10.15 6.52 -9.97
N LYS A 32 -11.41 6.70 -9.56
CA LYS A 32 -12.36 5.58 -9.42
C LYS A 32 -12.42 4.75 -10.72
N GLY A 33 -12.20 3.44 -10.60
CA GLY A 33 -12.19 2.49 -11.71
C GLY A 33 -10.80 2.23 -12.29
N GLU A 34 -9.81 3.07 -12.00
CA GLU A 34 -8.42 2.77 -12.31
C GLU A 34 -7.86 1.68 -11.40
N ARG A 35 -6.75 1.09 -11.85
CA ARG A 35 -6.04 0.05 -11.11
C ARG A 35 -4.58 0.45 -10.96
N PHE A 36 -4.02 0.11 -9.82
CA PHE A 36 -2.59 0.18 -9.58
C PHE A 36 -2.10 -1.16 -9.05
N ARG A 37 -0.77 -1.36 -9.09
CA ARG A 37 -0.11 -2.56 -8.57
C ARG A 37 1.12 -2.13 -7.80
N ILE A 38 1.27 -2.67 -6.60
CA ILE A 38 2.51 -2.60 -5.83
C ILE A 38 3.34 -3.83 -6.21
N VAL A 39 4.61 -3.60 -6.56
CA VAL A 39 5.51 -4.64 -7.03
C VAL A 39 6.79 -4.57 -6.20
N ASP A 40 7.09 -5.65 -5.50
CA ASP A 40 8.40 -5.85 -4.93
C ASP A 40 9.39 -6.25 -6.05
N ILE A 41 10.32 -5.36 -6.37
CA ILE A 41 11.28 -5.53 -7.47
C ILE A 41 12.56 -6.26 -7.05
N HIS A 42 12.81 -6.40 -5.75
CA HIS A 42 14.04 -6.99 -5.20
C HIS A 42 13.78 -8.15 -4.23
N SER A 43 12.51 -8.47 -3.97
CA SER A 43 12.05 -9.49 -3.00
C SER A 43 12.29 -9.08 -1.54
N LEU A 44 11.38 -9.53 -0.66
CA LEU A 44 11.42 -9.35 0.80
C LEU A 44 11.27 -7.92 1.31
N HIS A 45 10.86 -6.97 0.46
CA HIS A 45 10.60 -5.61 0.90
C HIS A 45 9.18 -5.46 1.45
N ILE A 46 9.06 -4.89 2.65
CA ILE A 46 7.77 -4.56 3.28
C ILE A 46 7.48 -3.08 3.02
N VAL A 47 6.21 -2.76 2.81
CA VAL A 47 5.75 -1.39 2.57
C VAL A 47 4.55 -1.12 3.46
N ASP A 48 4.53 0.06 4.07
CA ASP A 48 3.34 0.58 4.71
C ASP A 48 2.41 1.18 3.66
N PHE A 49 1.15 0.74 3.64
CA PHE A 49 0.16 1.19 2.67
C PHE A 49 -0.92 2.05 3.32
N MET A 50 -1.27 3.14 2.64
CA MET A 50 -2.25 4.10 3.09
C MET A 50 -2.92 4.79 1.90
N ALA A 51 -4.20 5.11 2.02
CA ALA A 51 -4.98 5.76 0.97
C ALA A 51 -6.07 6.66 1.57
N TRP A 52 -6.24 7.83 0.97
CA TRP A 52 -7.23 8.85 1.33
C TRP A 52 -8.04 9.24 0.11
N VAL A 53 -9.28 9.66 0.33
CA VAL A 53 -10.04 10.39 -0.70
C VAL A 53 -9.46 11.80 -0.79
N ASN A 54 -8.97 12.16 -1.98
CA ASN A 54 -8.38 13.47 -2.25
C ASN A 54 -9.47 14.51 -2.59
N GLU A 55 -10.34 14.81 -1.63
CA GLU A 55 -11.39 15.82 -1.77
C GLU A 55 -11.30 16.84 -0.62
N PRO A 56 -11.39 18.17 -0.90
CA PRO A 56 -11.30 19.18 0.13
C PRO A 56 -12.33 18.99 1.25
N GLY A 57 -11.84 18.91 2.49
CA GLY A 57 -12.67 18.76 3.68
C GLY A 57 -13.11 17.33 4.00
N LEU A 58 -12.92 16.39 3.07
CA LEU A 58 -13.17 14.98 3.32
C LEU A 58 -11.98 14.35 4.04
N LYS A 59 -12.26 13.55 5.08
CA LYS A 59 -11.25 12.81 5.86
C LYS A 59 -11.38 11.30 5.67
N GLU A 60 -12.06 10.88 4.61
CA GLU A 60 -12.26 9.47 4.30
C GLU A 60 -10.93 8.82 3.90
N HIS A 61 -10.62 7.69 4.53
CA HIS A 61 -9.37 6.97 4.33
C HIS A 61 -9.53 5.49 4.60
N VAL A 62 -8.66 4.68 3.99
CA VAL A 62 -8.57 3.25 4.29
C VAL A 62 -8.20 3.07 5.75
N ARG A 63 -8.98 2.24 6.46
CA ARG A 63 -8.80 1.97 7.87
C ARG A 63 -8.66 0.46 8.10
N MET A 64 -7.41 0.02 8.26
CA MET A 64 -7.04 -1.40 8.33
C MET A 64 -7.81 -2.18 9.40
N SER A 65 -8.12 -1.55 10.55
CA SER A 65 -8.88 -2.19 11.62
C SER A 65 -10.28 -2.67 11.21
N TYR A 66 -10.94 -2.00 10.27
CA TYR A 66 -12.26 -2.41 9.77
C TYR A 66 -12.15 -3.59 8.81
N THR A 67 -11.14 -3.58 7.94
CA THR A 67 -10.82 -4.74 7.09
C THR A 67 -10.49 -5.96 7.95
N TRP A 68 -9.60 -5.80 8.93
CA TRP A 68 -9.20 -6.86 9.86
C TRP A 68 -10.38 -7.42 10.64
N PHE A 69 -11.26 -6.56 11.18
CA PHE A 69 -12.45 -6.99 11.92
C PHE A 69 -13.39 -7.88 11.07
N ARG A 70 -13.47 -7.62 9.76
CA ARG A 70 -14.36 -8.37 8.84
C ARG A 70 -13.71 -9.64 8.30
N LEU A 71 -12.43 -9.58 7.96
CA LEU A 71 -11.78 -10.58 7.11
C LEU A 71 -10.55 -11.24 7.74
N GLN A 72 -9.97 -10.65 8.79
CA GLN A 72 -8.68 -11.06 9.38
C GLN A 72 -7.52 -11.04 8.36
N GLY A 73 -7.59 -10.16 7.36
CA GLY A 73 -6.59 -9.99 6.31
C GLY A 73 -7.22 -9.57 4.98
N PRO A 74 -6.43 -9.15 3.98
CA PRO A 74 -6.94 -8.92 2.63
C PRO A 74 -7.17 -10.25 1.93
N ASP A 75 -8.22 -10.34 1.11
CA ASP A 75 -8.49 -11.50 0.26
C ASP A 75 -8.89 -11.05 -1.15
N ILE A 76 -8.63 -11.88 -2.15
CA ILE A 76 -8.94 -11.58 -3.55
C ILE A 76 -10.46 -11.52 -3.73
N GLY A 77 -10.95 -10.42 -4.31
CA GLY A 77 -12.37 -10.14 -4.47
C GLY A 77 -12.96 -9.31 -3.32
N GLU A 78 -12.26 -9.22 -2.19
CA GLU A 78 -12.70 -8.45 -1.03
C GLU A 78 -12.19 -7.00 -1.06
N HIS A 79 -12.67 -6.21 -0.09
CA HIS A 79 -12.41 -4.79 -0.01
C HIS A 79 -11.53 -4.40 1.19
N LEU A 80 -10.53 -3.55 0.93
CA LEU A 80 -10.04 -2.66 1.97
C LEU A 80 -11.14 -1.65 2.30
N ARG A 81 -11.41 -1.50 3.61
CA ARG A 81 -12.54 -0.72 4.12
C ARG A 81 -12.10 0.70 4.49
N ALA A 82 -12.96 1.68 4.23
CA ALA A 82 -12.79 3.04 4.71
C ALA A 82 -13.11 3.15 6.22
N ASN A 83 -12.80 4.30 6.81
CA ASN A 83 -13.11 4.64 8.20
C ASN A 83 -14.62 4.77 8.53
N HIS A 84 -15.50 4.72 7.53
CA HIS A 84 -16.96 4.59 7.70
C HIS A 84 -17.48 3.17 7.46
N ASP A 85 -16.59 2.17 7.41
CA ASP A 85 -16.93 0.78 7.08
C ASP A 85 -17.66 0.67 5.73
N THR A 86 -17.14 1.35 4.71
CA THR A 86 -17.58 1.26 3.31
C THR A 86 -16.46 0.66 2.44
N PRO A 87 -16.76 0.02 1.30
CA PRO A 87 -15.73 -0.45 0.38
C PRO A 87 -14.92 0.73 -0.19
N ALA A 88 -13.58 0.68 -0.10
CA ALA A 88 -12.70 1.69 -0.66
C ALA A 88 -11.89 1.16 -1.86
N LEU A 89 -11.07 0.14 -1.64
CA LEU A 89 -10.25 -0.49 -2.66
C LEU A 89 -10.55 -1.98 -2.74
N THR A 90 -10.59 -2.54 -3.96
CA THR A 90 -10.81 -3.98 -4.16
C THR A 90 -9.49 -4.67 -4.43
N ILE A 91 -9.21 -5.75 -3.71
CA ILE A 91 -8.04 -6.59 -3.97
C ILE A 91 -8.36 -7.48 -5.17
N THR A 92 -7.67 -7.27 -6.28
CA THR A 92 -7.98 -7.97 -7.54
C THR A 92 -6.96 -9.05 -7.91
N ALA A 93 -5.79 -9.04 -7.27
CA ALA A 93 -4.75 -10.05 -7.39
C ALA A 93 -3.81 -9.92 -6.19
N ASP A 94 -3.30 -11.05 -5.71
CA ASP A 94 -2.28 -11.08 -4.66
C ASP A 94 -1.30 -12.23 -4.93
N THR A 95 -0.02 -11.89 -5.01
CA THR A 95 1.09 -12.85 -5.14
C THR A 95 1.98 -12.89 -3.90
N CYS A 96 1.81 -11.96 -2.95
CA CYS A 96 2.55 -11.89 -1.69
C CYS A 96 1.97 -12.85 -0.65
N LYS A 97 0.64 -12.99 -0.62
CA LYS A 97 -0.17 -13.84 0.29
C LYS A 97 -0.14 -13.46 1.76
N VAL A 98 0.86 -12.71 2.22
CA VAL A 98 1.01 -12.28 3.62
C VAL A 98 0.97 -10.76 3.67
N HIS A 99 0.03 -10.24 4.46
CA HIS A 99 -0.16 -8.82 4.71
C HIS A 99 -0.48 -8.63 6.18
N ASP A 100 0.19 -7.69 6.82
CA ASP A 100 -0.18 -7.28 8.17
C ASP A 100 -1.16 -6.10 8.13
N MET A 101 -2.11 -6.12 9.07
CA MET A 101 -3.09 -5.07 9.29
C MET A 101 -3.18 -4.68 10.77
N THR A 102 -2.27 -5.18 11.60
CA THR A 102 -2.36 -5.13 13.06
C THR A 102 -1.32 -4.23 13.69
N PHE A 103 -0.17 -4.04 13.05
CA PHE A 103 0.88 -3.15 13.51
C PHE A 103 0.73 -1.75 12.91
N MET A 104 1.17 -0.78 13.70
CA MET A 104 1.35 0.60 13.28
C MET A 104 2.58 0.71 12.37
N PRO A 105 2.63 1.71 11.47
CA PRO A 105 3.86 2.04 10.76
C PRO A 105 4.96 2.37 11.78
N CYS A 106 6.21 2.16 11.39
CA CYS A 106 7.33 2.60 12.21
C CYS A 106 7.34 4.13 12.35
N PHE A 107 7.92 4.63 13.44
CA PHE A 107 8.09 6.06 13.69
C PHE A 107 9.38 6.32 14.49
N PRO A 108 10.00 7.51 14.37
CA PRO A 108 11.33 7.79 14.93
C PRO A 108 11.48 7.42 16.41
N GLU A 109 10.45 7.64 17.21
CA GLU A 109 10.47 7.39 18.65
C GLU A 109 10.58 5.90 19.01
N ILE A 110 10.10 4.97 18.16
CA ILE A 110 10.35 3.52 18.35
C ILE A 110 11.85 3.25 18.27
N TYR A 111 12.51 3.78 17.25
CA TYR A 111 13.93 3.54 17.03
C TYR A 111 14.81 4.22 18.06
N ALA A 112 14.44 5.45 18.48
CA ALA A 112 15.10 6.14 19.59
C ALA A 112 15.04 5.33 20.89
N GLY A 113 13.92 4.66 21.15
CA GLY A 113 13.78 3.74 22.30
C GLY A 113 14.75 2.56 22.29
N TYR A 114 15.27 2.19 21.11
CA TYR A 114 16.32 1.17 20.94
C TYR A 114 17.74 1.75 20.86
N GLY A 115 17.91 3.06 21.05
CA GLY A 115 19.22 3.72 20.95
C GLY A 115 19.80 3.73 19.53
N LEU A 116 18.95 3.58 18.52
CA LEU A 116 19.35 3.75 17.13
C LEU A 116 19.30 5.26 16.79
N GLU A 117 20.01 5.69 15.74
CA GLU A 117 19.92 7.06 15.19
C GLU A 117 19.73 7.05 13.66
N GLY A 118 19.26 8.18 13.08
CA GLY A 118 19.29 8.40 11.62
C GLY A 118 18.17 7.74 10.81
N HIS A 119 16.95 7.71 11.33
CA HIS A 119 15.77 7.05 10.75
C HIS A 119 14.54 7.96 10.72
#